data_AF-A0A3D5X638-F1
#
_entry.id   AF-A0A3D5X638-F1
#
_cell.length_a   1.000
_cell.length_b   1.000
_cell.length_c   1.000
_cell.angle_alpha   90.00
_cell.angle_beta   90.00
_cell.angle_gamma   90.00
#
_symmetry.space_group_name_H-M   'P 1'
#
loop_
_entity.id
_entity.type
_entity.pdbx_description
1 polymer ?
#
loop_
_entity_poly.entity_id
_entity_poly.type
_entity_poly.pdbx_seq_one_letter_code
_entity_poly.pdbx_strand_id
1 'polypeptide(L)'
;METSSDKLLLLEYGDCLHNISEVYFSLNRTEKTLEYLKASLNVYRKLNNTSRLAKGARSMGSIYYSNEMYEQALESYFEVLKYYRSAKNDDIYIVYLNIGATYFTLNEFEKGVRFLKLAEKECLFALETNPSNSVVRKVLSIVYYNKAYYFHSIMEDEKAYLSYLHKSIDVLENLYTPESDAPLLKLHRLYGEKGEFNQAYKYLTLHQNIHDSLFNIEKTTQINELEYQYATYKQQQENELKKRKTELKYWMALSGMLFLLIIILIVLNRQKNKTKKVQLEKQGLVVKGIQLESQINVKDKTLSKKEKELKNLATKIIEKDKSIGKLQDYVNKVNTSLMDKVKHLNINELLMNTRKSIEIEKDRKEFLLSIEQVSIPFFKKLDNEYEGLTKHQKRLAALVKHGFTAKEISIIFNISPKAAQTGKYRLKKKLNLTAEQDLEEFIMNY
;
A
#
# COMPACT_ATOMS: atom_id res chain seq x y z
N MET A 1 2.89 15.37 45.76
CA MET A 1 2.71 14.24 46.69
C MET A 1 2.61 12.99 45.83
N GLU A 2 3.62 12.12 45.85
CA GLU A 2 3.54 10.81 45.15
C GLU A 2 2.33 10.03 45.69
N THR A 3 1.50 9.50 44.80
CA THR A 3 0.32 8.74 45.18
C THR A 3 0.74 7.40 45.80
N SER A 4 -0.15 6.76 46.56
CA SER A 4 0.11 5.41 47.10
C SER A 4 0.43 4.39 45.99
N SER A 5 -0.09 4.62 44.78
CA SER A 5 0.19 3.81 43.60
C SER A 5 1.62 3.99 43.10
N ASP A 6 2.12 5.22 43.09
CA ASP A 6 3.49 5.53 42.62
C ASP A 6 4.54 4.91 43.54
N LYS A 7 4.31 4.95 44.86
CA LYS A 7 5.20 4.31 45.85
C LYS A 7 5.24 2.79 45.72
N LEU A 8 4.11 2.18 45.42
CA LEU A 8 4.04 0.73 45.18
C LEU A 8 4.81 0.35 43.91
N LEU A 9 4.61 1.10 42.82
CA LEU A 9 5.33 0.87 41.56
C LEU A 9 6.85 1.05 41.74
N LEU A 10 7.26 2.07 42.49
CA LEU A 10 8.67 2.28 42.86
C LEU A 10 9.20 1.12 43.70
N LEU A 11 8.42 0.58 44.63
CA LEU A 11 8.82 -0.56 45.44
C LEU A 11 9.02 -1.82 44.58
N GLU A 12 8.08 -2.11 43.68
CA GLU A 12 8.15 -3.23 42.73
C GLU A 12 9.35 -3.07 41.79
N TYR A 13 9.61 -1.85 41.31
CA TYR A 13 10.80 -1.55 40.51
C TYR A 13 12.09 -1.84 41.29
N GLY A 14 12.16 -1.43 42.55
CA GLY A 14 13.28 -1.75 43.44
C GLY A 14 13.47 -3.27 43.62
N ASP A 15 12.39 -4.01 43.83
CA ASP A 15 12.39 -5.47 43.94
C ASP A 15 12.85 -6.15 42.64
N CYS A 16 12.42 -5.66 41.48
CA CYS A 16 12.88 -6.16 40.19
C CYS A 16 14.39 -5.96 40.02
N LEU A 17 14.91 -4.77 40.35
CA LEU A 17 16.35 -4.49 40.29
C LEU A 17 17.15 -5.41 41.23
N HIS A 18 16.64 -5.65 42.44
CA HIS A 18 17.28 -6.58 43.38
C HIS A 18 17.31 -8.00 42.84
N ASN A 19 16.20 -8.49 42.30
CA ASN A 19 16.14 -9.84 41.70
C ASN A 19 17.07 -9.95 40.47
N ILE A 20 17.15 -8.91 39.64
CA ILE A 20 18.10 -8.85 38.52
C ILE A 20 19.55 -8.94 39.05
N SER A 21 19.86 -8.28 40.16
CA SER A 21 21.18 -8.40 40.78
C SER A 21 21.49 -9.83 41.23
N GLU A 22 20.52 -10.54 41.83
CA GLU A 22 20.69 -11.95 42.23
C GLU A 22 20.93 -12.85 41.00
N VAL A 23 20.25 -12.61 39.88
CA VAL A 23 20.48 -13.34 38.63
C VAL A 23 21.90 -13.07 38.10
N TYR A 24 22.35 -11.82 38.06
CA TYR A 24 23.72 -11.53 37.63
C TYR A 24 24.77 -12.10 38.59
N PHE A 25 24.46 -12.19 39.89
CA PHE A 25 25.33 -12.84 40.86
C PHE A 25 25.47 -14.34 40.55
N SER A 26 24.37 -15.04 40.26
CA SER A 26 24.43 -16.45 39.83
C SER A 26 25.19 -16.67 38.52
N LEU A 27 25.31 -15.63 37.68
CA LEU A 27 26.09 -15.66 36.44
C LEU A 27 27.56 -15.24 36.63
N ASN A 28 28.03 -15.07 37.87
CA ASN A 28 29.38 -14.58 38.20
C ASN A 28 29.72 -13.25 37.49
N ARG A 29 28.74 -12.34 37.39
CA ARG A 29 28.92 -10.99 36.84
C ARG A 29 28.89 -9.96 37.96
N THR A 30 29.97 -9.91 38.76
CA THR A 30 30.06 -9.07 39.98
C THR A 30 29.78 -7.60 39.71
N GLU A 31 30.36 -7.02 38.65
CA GLU A 31 30.20 -5.58 38.37
C GLU A 31 28.72 -5.20 38.13
N LYS A 32 28.04 -5.94 37.26
CA LYS A 32 26.60 -5.77 37.01
C LYS A 32 25.76 -6.04 38.25
N THR A 33 26.14 -7.06 39.03
CA THR A 33 25.47 -7.36 40.30
C THR A 33 25.47 -6.14 41.23
N LEU A 34 26.65 -5.54 41.43
CA LEU A 34 26.79 -4.35 42.29
C LEU A 34 26.06 -3.14 41.70
N GLU A 35 26.05 -2.96 40.39
CA GLU A 35 25.30 -1.90 39.71
C GLU A 35 23.80 -1.97 40.01
N TYR A 36 23.17 -3.12 39.72
CA TYR A 36 21.73 -3.31 39.94
C TYR A 36 21.36 -3.30 41.42
N LEU A 37 22.19 -3.84 42.29
CA LEU A 37 21.95 -3.83 43.73
C LEU A 37 22.05 -2.43 44.34
N LYS A 38 23.02 -1.61 43.89
CA LYS A 38 23.10 -0.20 44.29
C LYS A 38 21.87 0.58 43.80
N ALA A 39 21.41 0.29 42.58
CA ALA A 39 20.19 0.89 42.05
C ALA A 39 18.96 0.53 42.90
N SER A 40 18.78 -0.74 43.30
CA SER A 40 17.67 -1.16 44.16
C SER A 40 17.74 -0.50 45.54
N LEU A 41 18.93 -0.45 46.16
CA LEU A 41 19.14 0.20 47.45
C LEU A 41 18.80 1.70 47.41
N ASN A 42 19.12 2.40 46.32
CA ASN A 42 18.75 3.80 46.14
C ASN A 42 17.23 4.00 46.09
N VAL A 43 16.50 3.09 45.44
CA VAL A 43 15.03 3.11 45.42
C VAL A 43 14.47 2.88 46.83
N TYR A 44 14.93 1.84 47.52
CA TYR A 44 14.50 1.55 48.90
C TYR A 44 14.78 2.70 49.87
N ARG A 45 15.91 3.41 49.68
CA ARG A 45 16.26 4.60 50.46
C ARG A 45 15.28 5.75 50.24
N LYS A 46 14.87 6.03 49.00
CA LYS A 46 13.85 7.04 48.69
C LYS A 46 12.49 6.70 49.32
N LEU A 47 12.16 5.41 49.40
CA LEU A 47 10.93 4.93 50.01
C LEU A 47 10.99 4.82 51.54
N ASN A 48 12.14 5.07 52.16
CA ASN A 48 12.40 4.83 53.58
C ASN A 48 12.04 3.39 54.04
N ASN A 49 12.19 2.40 53.15
CA ASN A 49 11.85 1.01 53.45
C ASN A 49 13.04 0.30 54.13
N THR A 50 13.07 0.32 55.46
CA THR A 50 14.18 -0.23 56.26
C THR A 50 14.33 -1.73 56.14
N SER A 51 13.22 -2.47 55.95
CA SER A 51 13.25 -3.93 55.73
C SER A 51 13.97 -4.28 54.42
N ARG A 52 13.62 -3.62 53.32
CA ARG A 52 14.27 -3.84 52.02
C ARG A 52 15.71 -3.33 51.97
N LEU A 53 16.01 -2.23 52.67
CA LEU A 53 17.39 -1.76 52.85
C LEU A 53 18.24 -2.80 53.59
N ALA A 54 17.72 -3.38 54.68
CA ALA A 54 18.40 -4.44 55.41
C ALA A 54 18.68 -5.67 54.53
N LYS A 55 17.68 -6.11 53.72
CA LYS A 55 17.86 -7.21 52.78
C LYS A 55 18.94 -6.90 51.73
N GLY A 56 18.86 -5.73 51.09
CA GLY A 56 19.82 -5.32 50.05
C GLY A 56 21.25 -5.18 50.59
N ALA A 57 21.43 -4.58 51.77
CA ALA A 57 22.75 -4.42 52.40
C ALA A 57 23.34 -5.76 52.83
N ARG A 58 22.53 -6.72 53.28
CA ARG A 58 22.97 -8.11 53.55
C ARG A 58 23.46 -8.81 52.27
N SER A 59 22.71 -8.68 51.17
CA SER A 59 23.15 -9.22 49.87
C SER A 59 24.46 -8.57 49.43
N MET A 60 24.59 -7.24 49.60
CA MET A 60 25.80 -6.49 49.23
C MET A 60 27.01 -6.96 50.03
N GLY A 61 26.88 -7.16 51.34
CA GLY A 61 27.97 -7.70 52.15
C GLY A 61 28.38 -9.11 51.73
N SER A 62 27.43 -9.96 51.33
CA SER A 62 27.71 -11.32 50.86
C SER A 62 28.45 -11.33 49.51
N ILE A 63 28.08 -10.41 48.61
CA ILE A 63 28.79 -10.21 47.34
C ILE A 63 30.22 -9.73 47.60
N TYR A 64 30.42 -8.73 48.46
CA TYR A 64 31.77 -8.27 48.80
C TYR A 64 32.60 -9.38 49.44
N TYR A 65 32.03 -10.17 50.36
CA TYR A 65 32.72 -11.31 50.96
C TYR A 65 33.17 -12.34 49.90
N SER A 66 32.29 -12.70 48.96
CA SER A 66 32.62 -13.63 47.88
C SER A 66 33.68 -13.14 46.90
N ASN A 67 33.91 -11.82 46.85
CA ASN A 67 34.96 -11.18 46.04
C ASN A 67 36.19 -10.81 46.89
N GLU A 68 36.32 -11.40 48.09
CA GLU A 68 37.45 -11.19 49.02
C GLU A 68 37.57 -9.74 49.52
N MET A 69 36.51 -8.94 49.37
CA MET A 69 36.43 -7.54 49.80
C MET A 69 35.90 -7.47 51.24
N TYR A 70 36.64 -8.06 52.18
CA TYR A 70 36.17 -8.34 53.54
C TYR A 70 35.80 -7.11 54.36
N GLU A 71 36.56 -6.02 54.25
CA GLU A 71 36.25 -4.77 54.97
C GLU A 71 34.94 -4.14 54.47
N GLN A 72 34.73 -4.09 53.15
CA GLN A 72 33.47 -3.60 52.57
C GLN A 72 32.30 -4.53 52.87
N ALA A 73 32.56 -5.84 53.03
CA ALA A 73 31.57 -6.78 53.51
C ALA A 73 31.14 -6.45 54.94
N LEU A 74 32.10 -6.23 55.85
CA LEU A 74 31.82 -5.80 57.23
C LEU A 74 31.04 -4.48 57.26
N GLU A 75 31.46 -3.46 56.52
CA GLU A 75 30.75 -2.18 56.42
C GLU A 75 29.28 -2.38 56.04
N SER A 76 29.03 -3.20 55.01
CA SER A 76 27.68 -3.50 54.52
C SER A 76 26.85 -4.26 55.56
N TYR A 77 27.44 -5.25 56.25
CA TYR A 77 26.74 -5.98 57.31
C TYR A 77 26.45 -5.10 58.53
N PHE A 78 27.38 -4.23 58.93
CA PHE A 78 27.14 -3.26 60.00
C PHE A 78 26.08 -2.22 59.62
N GLU A 79 25.94 -1.88 58.33
CA GLU A 79 24.83 -1.05 57.86
C GLU A 79 23.47 -1.71 58.13
N VAL A 80 23.35 -3.04 57.94
CA VAL A 80 22.12 -3.79 58.25
C VAL A 80 21.73 -3.64 59.73
N LEU A 81 22.71 -3.66 60.64
CA LEU A 81 22.45 -3.53 62.09
C LEU A 81 21.83 -2.18 62.46
N LYS A 82 22.07 -1.12 61.67
CA LYS A 82 21.44 0.20 61.88
C LYS A 82 19.94 0.16 61.60
N TYR A 83 19.50 -0.69 60.68
CA TYR A 83 18.09 -0.85 60.29
C TYR A 83 17.35 -1.93 61.10
N TYR A 84 18.10 -2.79 61.79
CA TYR A 84 17.52 -3.95 62.49
C TYR A 84 16.46 -3.60 63.53
N ARG A 85 16.71 -2.57 64.37
CA ARG A 85 15.76 -2.17 65.45
C ARG A 85 14.41 -1.69 64.92
N SER A 86 14.35 -1.15 63.71
CA SER A 86 13.11 -0.65 63.10
C SER A 86 12.43 -1.67 62.19
N ALA A 87 13.15 -2.70 61.74
CA ALA A 87 12.67 -3.62 60.71
C ALA A 87 11.96 -4.87 61.23
N LYS A 88 11.98 -5.18 62.55
CA LYS A 88 11.53 -6.47 63.12
C LYS A 88 11.95 -7.65 62.21
N ASN A 89 13.23 -7.65 61.83
CA ASN A 89 13.72 -8.53 60.78
C ASN A 89 14.10 -9.89 61.38
N ASP A 90 13.39 -10.94 60.99
CA ASP A 90 13.58 -12.28 61.56
C ASP A 90 14.96 -12.88 61.24
N ASP A 91 15.70 -12.36 60.26
CA ASP A 91 16.94 -12.98 59.73
C ASP A 91 18.27 -12.38 60.27
N ILE A 92 18.25 -11.66 61.39
CA ILE A 92 19.46 -11.00 61.93
C ILE A 92 20.59 -11.98 62.26
N TYR A 93 20.24 -13.21 62.63
CA TYR A 93 21.19 -14.25 62.96
C TYR A 93 22.12 -14.57 61.78
N ILE A 94 21.65 -14.41 60.53
CA ILE A 94 22.47 -14.55 59.32
C ILE A 94 23.52 -13.44 59.24
N VAL A 95 23.14 -12.20 59.58
CA VAL A 95 24.05 -11.06 59.56
C VAL A 95 25.15 -11.25 60.60
N TYR A 96 24.78 -11.67 61.81
CA TYR A 96 25.76 -11.96 62.86
C TYR A 96 26.68 -13.13 62.50
N LEU A 97 26.15 -14.20 61.89
CA LEU A 97 26.97 -15.29 61.36
C LEU A 97 27.99 -14.76 60.34
N ASN A 98 27.53 -13.97 59.36
CA ASN A 98 28.40 -13.46 58.30
C ASN A 98 29.47 -12.52 58.86
N ILE A 99 29.13 -11.60 59.77
CA ILE A 99 30.13 -10.75 60.45
C ILE A 99 31.14 -11.64 61.20
N GLY A 100 30.66 -12.65 61.93
CA GLY A 100 31.49 -13.60 62.65
C GLY A 100 32.48 -14.32 61.72
N ALA A 101 31.99 -14.88 60.62
CA ALA A 101 32.80 -15.57 59.61
C ALA A 101 33.81 -14.63 58.93
N THR A 102 33.42 -13.38 58.61
CA THR A 102 34.33 -12.39 58.03
C THR A 102 35.48 -12.06 58.99
N TYR A 103 35.20 -11.88 60.28
CA TYR A 103 36.28 -11.69 61.27
C TYR A 103 37.20 -12.89 61.41
N PHE A 104 36.70 -14.12 61.29
CA PHE A 104 37.57 -15.31 61.26
C PHE A 104 38.50 -15.30 60.05
N THR A 105 37.98 -14.88 58.89
CA THR A 105 38.77 -14.77 57.65
C THR A 105 39.87 -13.69 57.78
N LEU A 106 39.58 -12.62 58.54
CA LEU A 106 40.53 -11.57 58.90
C LEU A 106 41.45 -11.95 60.08
N ASN A 107 41.40 -13.19 60.57
CA ASN A 107 42.13 -13.67 61.76
C ASN A 107 41.80 -12.93 63.07
N GLU A 108 40.67 -12.21 63.13
CA GLU A 108 40.17 -11.51 64.31
C GLU A 108 39.23 -12.39 65.15
N PHE A 109 39.74 -13.54 65.59
CA PHE A 109 38.95 -14.63 66.17
C PHE A 109 38.10 -14.23 67.38
N GLU A 110 38.62 -13.36 68.27
CA GLU A 110 37.89 -12.86 69.44
C GLU A 110 36.69 -12.00 69.08
N LYS A 111 36.80 -11.17 68.04
CA LYS A 111 35.64 -10.42 67.53
C LYS A 111 34.65 -11.37 66.87
N GLY A 112 35.16 -12.29 66.05
CA GLY A 112 34.35 -13.27 65.35
C GLY A 112 33.49 -14.09 66.31
N VAL A 113 34.08 -14.66 67.37
CA VAL A 113 33.35 -15.54 68.29
C VAL A 113 32.28 -14.77 69.09
N ARG A 114 32.48 -13.47 69.35
CA ARG A 114 31.44 -12.61 69.95
C ARG A 114 30.22 -12.51 69.05
N PHE A 115 30.41 -12.33 67.74
CA PHE A 115 29.30 -12.30 66.78
C PHE A 115 28.66 -13.67 66.59
N LEU A 116 29.43 -14.77 66.61
CA LEU A 116 28.86 -16.12 66.60
C LEU A 116 27.98 -16.40 67.83
N LYS A 117 28.34 -15.88 69.02
CA LYS A 117 27.48 -15.98 70.22
C LYS A 117 26.18 -15.19 70.07
N LEU A 118 26.22 -14.03 69.41
CA LEU A 118 25.00 -13.28 69.09
C LEU A 118 24.13 -14.05 68.08
N ALA A 119 24.73 -14.59 67.02
CA ALA A 119 24.03 -15.41 66.02
C ALA A 119 23.37 -16.63 66.67
N GLU A 120 24.06 -17.35 67.54
CA GLU A 120 23.54 -18.49 68.30
C GLU A 120 22.33 -18.10 69.14
N LYS A 121 22.43 -17.01 69.91
CA LYS A 121 21.33 -16.52 70.75
C LYS A 121 20.08 -16.23 69.92
N GLU A 122 20.23 -15.51 68.81
CA GLU A 122 19.11 -15.15 67.93
C GLU A 122 18.53 -16.37 67.20
N CYS A 123 19.36 -17.33 66.78
CA CYS A 123 18.90 -18.60 66.22
C CYS A 123 18.06 -19.40 67.23
N LEU A 124 18.55 -19.52 68.48
CA LEU A 124 17.83 -20.27 69.52
C LEU A 124 16.49 -19.61 69.83
N PHE A 125 16.45 -18.28 69.96
CA PHE A 125 15.20 -17.55 70.12
C PHE A 125 14.23 -17.77 68.94
N ALA A 126 14.73 -17.73 67.70
CA ALA A 126 13.91 -18.02 66.52
C ALA A 126 13.36 -19.46 66.54
N LEU A 127 14.14 -20.44 66.99
CA LEU A 127 13.70 -21.84 67.12
C LEU A 127 12.73 -22.06 68.28
N GLU A 128 12.76 -21.26 69.35
CA GLU A 128 11.73 -21.29 70.39
C GLU A 128 10.36 -20.91 69.81
N THR A 129 10.33 -19.95 68.89
CA THR A 129 9.08 -19.52 68.23
C THR A 129 8.65 -20.42 67.08
N ASN A 130 9.60 -21.04 66.36
CA ASN A 130 9.34 -21.96 65.26
C ASN A 130 10.38 -23.09 65.21
N PRO A 131 10.19 -24.17 65.99
CA PRO A 131 11.16 -25.26 66.10
C PRO A 131 11.43 -25.98 64.78
N SER A 132 10.49 -25.98 63.85
CA SER A 132 10.62 -26.66 62.55
C SER A 132 11.29 -25.81 61.47
N ASN A 133 11.79 -24.62 61.81
CA ASN A 133 12.42 -23.72 60.84
C ASN A 133 13.77 -24.28 60.36
N SER A 134 13.76 -24.92 59.19
CA SER A 134 14.95 -25.53 58.59
C SER A 134 16.05 -24.53 58.24
N VAL A 135 15.70 -23.28 57.89
CA VAL A 135 16.69 -22.22 57.56
C VAL A 135 17.47 -21.84 58.81
N VAL A 136 16.78 -21.62 59.93
CA VAL A 136 17.43 -21.29 61.21
C VAL A 136 18.29 -22.44 61.70
N ARG A 137 17.85 -23.69 61.56
CA ARG A 137 18.65 -24.88 61.91
C ARG A 137 19.94 -24.98 61.10
N LYS A 138 19.88 -24.75 59.79
CA LYS A 138 21.07 -24.70 58.92
C LYS A 138 22.04 -23.61 59.37
N VAL A 139 21.54 -22.42 59.66
CA VAL A 139 22.40 -21.32 60.11
C VAL A 139 23.01 -21.61 61.48
N LEU A 140 22.24 -22.17 62.42
CA LEU A 140 22.75 -22.58 63.72
C LEU A 140 23.80 -23.70 63.62
N SER A 141 23.63 -24.64 62.67
CA SER A 141 24.63 -25.65 62.35
C SER A 141 25.96 -25.03 61.92
N ILE A 142 25.94 -24.03 61.03
CA ILE A 142 27.14 -23.30 60.60
C ILE A 142 27.76 -22.53 61.77
N VAL A 143 26.94 -21.88 62.61
CA VAL A 143 27.41 -21.19 63.81
C VAL A 143 28.15 -22.14 64.74
N TYR A 144 27.60 -23.34 65.00
CA TYR A 144 28.26 -24.35 65.81
C TYR A 144 29.56 -24.86 65.17
N TYR A 145 29.59 -25.07 63.85
CA TYR A 145 30.81 -25.48 63.15
C TYR A 145 31.91 -24.41 63.23
N ASN A 146 31.58 -23.13 63.05
CA ASN A 146 32.55 -22.04 63.18
C ASN A 146 33.06 -21.89 64.64
N LYS A 147 32.20 -22.13 65.63
CA LYS A 147 32.62 -22.20 67.04
C LYS A 147 33.51 -23.40 67.30
N ALA A 148 33.21 -24.58 66.73
CA ALA A 148 34.10 -25.74 66.79
C ALA A 148 35.50 -25.38 66.26
N TYR A 149 35.58 -24.72 65.10
CA TYR A 149 36.86 -24.25 64.56
C TYR A 149 37.60 -23.31 65.54
N TYR A 150 36.91 -22.36 66.18
CA TYR A 150 37.53 -21.51 67.20
C TYR A 150 38.09 -22.30 68.39
N PHE A 151 37.30 -23.23 68.94
CA PHE A 151 37.76 -24.03 70.08
C PHE A 151 38.92 -24.96 69.72
N HIS A 152 38.95 -25.48 68.49
CA HIS A 152 40.07 -26.28 68.01
C HIS A 152 41.33 -25.45 67.76
N SER A 153 41.22 -24.40 66.94
CA SER A 153 42.38 -23.69 66.40
C SER A 153 42.94 -22.62 67.33
N ILE A 154 42.14 -22.08 68.26
CA ILE A 154 42.51 -20.93 69.10
C ILE A 154 42.58 -21.30 70.58
N MET A 155 41.57 -22.04 71.07
CA MET A 155 41.51 -22.41 72.48
C MET A 155 42.21 -23.74 72.78
N GLU A 156 42.54 -24.52 71.75
CA GLU A 156 43.07 -25.89 71.87
C GLU A 156 42.22 -26.79 72.80
N ASP A 157 40.90 -26.53 72.86
CA ASP A 157 39.95 -27.24 73.71
C ASP A 157 39.24 -28.33 72.89
N GLU A 158 39.83 -29.53 72.90
CA GLU A 158 39.33 -30.68 72.17
C GLU A 158 37.92 -31.10 72.62
N LYS A 159 37.60 -30.93 73.91
CA LYS A 159 36.29 -31.29 74.46
C LYS A 159 35.21 -30.34 73.94
N ALA A 160 35.47 -29.04 73.94
CA ALA A 160 34.56 -28.06 73.38
C ALA A 160 34.45 -28.24 71.86
N TYR A 161 35.57 -28.49 71.17
CA TYR A 161 35.58 -28.78 69.75
C TYR A 161 34.64 -29.93 69.38
N LEU A 162 34.79 -31.09 70.04
CA LEU A 162 33.94 -32.25 69.82
C LEU A 162 32.47 -31.96 70.15
N SER A 163 32.21 -31.25 71.25
CA SER A 163 30.86 -30.84 71.64
C SER A 163 30.17 -30.00 70.56
N TYR A 164 30.87 -29.01 69.98
CA TYR A 164 30.31 -28.15 68.95
C TYR A 164 30.16 -28.85 67.59
N LEU A 165 31.02 -29.81 67.26
CA LEU A 165 30.82 -30.64 66.06
C LEU A 165 29.54 -31.47 66.16
N HIS A 166 29.28 -32.12 67.30
CA HIS A 166 28.02 -32.87 67.49
C HIS A 166 26.82 -31.93 67.45
N LYS A 167 26.86 -30.79 68.14
CA LYS A 167 25.78 -29.78 68.08
C LYS A 167 25.48 -29.31 66.65
N SER A 168 26.51 -29.14 65.83
CA SER A 168 26.36 -28.73 64.42
C SER A 168 25.56 -29.75 63.60
N ILE A 169 25.69 -31.04 63.89
CA ILE A 169 24.94 -32.10 63.19
C ILE A 169 23.58 -32.34 63.85
N ASP A 170 23.52 -32.39 65.17
CA ASP A 170 22.30 -32.70 65.93
C ASP A 170 21.19 -31.69 65.65
N VAL A 171 21.52 -30.41 65.52
CA VAL A 171 20.54 -29.35 65.24
C VAL A 171 19.84 -29.51 63.89
N LEU A 172 20.44 -30.26 62.96
CA LEU A 172 19.88 -30.51 61.65
C LEU A 172 18.82 -31.62 61.65
N GLU A 173 18.64 -32.39 62.74
CA GLU A 173 17.56 -33.39 62.89
C GLU A 173 17.35 -34.32 61.67
N ASN A 174 18.44 -34.78 61.06
CA ASN A 174 18.47 -35.61 59.83
C ASN A 174 18.17 -34.89 58.52
N LEU A 175 18.24 -33.55 58.48
CA LEU A 175 18.32 -32.84 57.20
C LEU A 175 19.65 -33.19 56.52
N TYR A 176 19.58 -33.84 55.36
CA TYR A 176 20.74 -34.07 54.48
C TYR A 176 21.08 -32.77 53.76
N THR A 177 21.94 -31.96 54.37
CA THR A 177 22.26 -30.62 53.86
C THR A 177 23.76 -30.42 53.68
N PRO A 178 24.19 -29.52 52.76
CA PRO A 178 25.61 -29.23 52.57
C PRO A 178 26.34 -28.84 53.86
N GLU A 179 25.65 -28.18 54.79
CA GLU A 179 26.21 -27.72 56.06
C GLU A 179 26.69 -28.88 56.97
N SER A 180 26.12 -30.08 56.80
CA SER A 180 26.52 -31.27 57.56
C SER A 180 27.78 -31.96 57.06
N ASP A 181 28.22 -31.68 55.83
CA ASP A 181 29.32 -32.39 55.16
C ASP A 181 30.65 -32.26 55.91
N ALA A 182 31.08 -31.02 56.16
CA ALA A 182 32.36 -30.75 56.82
C ALA A 182 32.41 -31.22 58.29
N PRO A 183 31.38 -30.97 59.14
CA PRO A 183 31.33 -31.53 60.49
C PRO A 183 31.45 -33.05 60.53
N LEU A 184 30.75 -33.78 59.66
CA LEU A 184 30.76 -35.24 59.62
C LEU A 184 32.13 -35.79 59.23
N LEU A 185 32.76 -35.20 58.22
CA LEU A 185 34.12 -35.57 57.82
C LEU A 185 35.13 -35.34 58.95
N LYS A 186 34.94 -34.29 59.74
CA LYS A 186 35.79 -33.99 60.90
C LYS A 186 35.59 -34.96 62.05
N LEU A 187 34.35 -35.29 62.40
CA LEU A 187 34.06 -36.35 63.38
C LEU A 187 34.62 -37.70 62.94
N HIS A 188 34.44 -38.07 61.67
CA HIS A 188 35.02 -39.29 61.11
C HIS A 188 36.53 -39.38 61.37
N ARG A 189 37.29 -38.33 61.01
CA ARG A 189 38.75 -38.29 61.20
C ARG A 189 39.13 -38.38 62.67
N LEU A 190 38.48 -37.59 63.53
CA LEU A 190 38.79 -37.53 64.95
C LEU A 190 38.55 -38.89 65.64
N TYR A 191 37.42 -39.55 65.38
CA TYR A 191 37.17 -40.87 65.92
C TYR A 191 38.11 -41.94 65.35
N GLY A 192 38.54 -41.78 64.08
CA GLY A 192 39.56 -42.65 63.48
C GLY A 192 40.92 -42.52 64.17
N GLU A 193 41.37 -41.30 64.44
CA GLU A 193 42.62 -41.01 65.18
C GLU A 193 42.60 -41.55 66.61
N LYS A 194 41.43 -41.57 67.26
CA LYS A 194 41.21 -42.16 68.59
C LYS A 194 41.10 -43.69 68.58
N GLY A 195 41.06 -44.33 67.41
CA GLY A 195 40.83 -45.78 67.27
C GLY A 195 39.38 -46.22 67.48
N GLU A 196 38.43 -45.29 67.55
CA GLU A 196 36.99 -45.57 67.69
C GLU A 196 36.35 -45.84 66.31
N PHE A 197 36.78 -46.94 65.67
CA PHE A 197 36.44 -47.23 64.26
C PHE A 197 34.94 -47.33 63.97
N ASN A 198 34.13 -47.79 64.94
CA ASN A 198 32.67 -47.87 64.76
C ASN A 198 32.04 -46.48 64.57
N GLN A 199 32.46 -45.49 65.38
CA GLN A 199 31.98 -44.11 65.24
C GLN A 199 32.55 -43.48 63.97
N ALA A 200 33.84 -43.69 63.69
CA ALA A 200 34.47 -43.21 62.47
C ALA A 200 33.72 -43.70 61.22
N TYR A 201 33.34 -44.98 61.18
CA TYR A 201 32.60 -45.58 60.08
C TYR A 201 31.17 -45.03 59.97
N LYS A 202 30.47 -44.84 61.10
CA LYS A 202 29.15 -44.21 61.14
C LYS A 202 29.18 -42.82 60.48
N TYR A 203 30.12 -41.97 60.88
CA TYR A 203 30.21 -40.60 60.34
C TYR A 203 30.68 -40.57 58.88
N LEU A 204 31.54 -41.50 58.46
CA LEU A 204 31.91 -41.66 57.06
C LEU A 204 30.70 -42.02 56.19
N THR A 205 29.88 -42.97 56.64
CA THR A 205 28.67 -43.40 55.93
C THR A 205 27.68 -42.23 55.77
N LEU A 206 27.49 -41.46 56.84
CA LEU A 206 26.63 -40.26 56.79
C LEU A 206 27.18 -39.22 55.82
N HIS A 207 28.49 -38.95 55.85
CA HIS A 207 29.17 -38.03 54.92
C HIS A 207 29.00 -38.47 53.45
N GLN A 208 29.20 -39.76 53.15
CA GLN A 208 29.02 -40.31 51.81
C GLN A 208 27.58 -40.13 51.29
N ASN A 209 26.58 -40.43 52.13
CA ASN A 209 25.18 -40.26 51.74
C ASN A 209 24.82 -38.80 51.40
N ILE A 210 25.40 -37.83 52.12
CA ILE A 210 25.22 -36.40 51.83
C ILE A 210 25.90 -36.07 50.50
N HIS A 211 27.16 -36.48 50.32
CA HIS A 211 27.91 -36.22 49.10
C HIS A 211 27.17 -36.73 47.85
N ASP A 212 26.66 -37.96 47.89
CA ASP A 212 25.88 -38.55 46.80
C ASP A 212 24.58 -37.77 46.53
N SER A 213 23.89 -37.34 47.59
CA SER A 213 22.68 -36.52 47.46
C SER A 213 22.99 -35.15 46.84
N LEU A 214 24.07 -34.49 47.25
CA LEU A 214 24.48 -33.19 46.72
C LEU A 214 24.91 -33.28 45.25
N PHE A 215 25.67 -34.32 44.91
CA PHE A 215 26.09 -34.58 43.53
C PHE A 215 24.89 -34.78 42.61
N ASN A 216 23.85 -35.49 43.06
CA ASN A 216 22.60 -35.65 42.31
C ASN A 216 21.86 -34.33 42.10
N ILE A 217 21.82 -33.45 43.12
CA ILE A 217 21.21 -32.11 43.00
C ILE A 217 21.98 -31.26 41.98
N GLU A 218 23.31 -31.27 42.01
CA GLU A 218 24.15 -30.53 41.08
C GLU A 218 23.92 -31.01 39.63
N LYS A 219 23.97 -32.33 39.40
CA LYS A 219 23.66 -32.90 38.08
C LYS A 219 22.27 -32.53 37.58
N THR A 220 21.27 -32.61 38.45
CA THR A 220 19.88 -32.24 38.10
C THR A 220 19.80 -30.76 37.71
N THR A 221 20.51 -29.90 38.43
CA THR A 221 20.56 -28.46 38.13
C THR A 221 21.22 -28.18 36.78
N GLN A 222 22.34 -28.85 36.48
CA GLN A 222 23.01 -28.74 35.18
C GLN A 222 22.12 -29.23 34.03
N ILE A 223 21.39 -30.33 34.22
CA ILE A 223 20.43 -30.85 33.23
C ILE A 223 19.34 -29.82 32.97
N ASN A 224 18.72 -29.27 34.03
CA ASN A 224 17.68 -28.25 33.91
C ASN A 224 18.20 -26.98 33.21
N GLU A 225 19.44 -26.57 33.48
CA GLU A 225 20.06 -25.43 32.80
C GLU A 225 20.22 -25.70 31.30
N LEU A 226 20.72 -26.88 30.92
CA LEU A 226 20.85 -27.29 29.52
C LEU A 226 19.49 -27.35 28.82
N GLU A 227 18.46 -27.89 29.47
CA GLU A 227 17.09 -27.92 28.95
C GLU A 227 16.53 -26.51 28.74
N TYR A 228 16.76 -25.61 29.69
CA TYR A 228 16.35 -24.21 29.58
C TYR A 228 17.08 -23.47 28.45
N GLN A 229 18.39 -23.66 28.32
CA GLN A 229 19.19 -23.11 27.22
C GLN A 229 18.70 -23.63 25.87
N TYR A 230 18.41 -24.94 25.77
CA TYR A 230 17.87 -25.56 24.56
C TYR A 230 16.47 -25.02 24.20
N ALA A 231 15.57 -24.90 25.18
CA ALA A 231 14.24 -24.33 24.98
C ALA A 231 14.33 -22.87 24.51
N THR A 232 15.21 -22.08 25.10
CA THR A 232 15.48 -20.68 24.71
C THR A 232 16.01 -20.60 23.29
N TYR A 233 16.98 -21.45 22.93
CA TYR A 233 17.53 -21.53 21.58
C TYR A 233 16.46 -21.87 20.54
N LYS A 234 15.61 -22.87 20.82
CA LYS A 234 14.49 -23.25 19.94
C LYS A 234 13.52 -22.09 19.76
N GLN A 235 13.17 -21.40 20.85
CA GLN A 235 12.29 -20.22 20.81
C GLN A 235 12.88 -19.09 19.97
N GLN A 236 14.19 -18.85 20.07
CA GLN A 236 14.90 -17.86 19.26
C GLN A 236 14.83 -18.21 17.77
N GLN A 237 15.08 -19.47 17.40
CA GLN A 237 14.93 -19.92 16.01
C GLN A 237 13.51 -19.73 15.47
N GLU A 238 12.49 -20.08 16.26
CA GLU A 238 11.10 -19.87 15.87
C GLU A 238 10.77 -18.38 15.65
N ASN A 239 11.28 -17.52 16.52
CA ASN A 239 11.10 -16.07 16.41
C ASN A 239 11.83 -15.50 15.19
N GLU A 240 13.05 -15.97 14.89
CA GLU A 240 13.78 -15.58 13.69
C GLU A 240 13.03 -16.02 12.42
N LEU A 241 12.50 -17.25 12.41
CA LEU A 241 11.69 -17.75 11.30
C LEU A 241 10.41 -16.92 11.12
N LYS A 242 9.73 -16.56 12.21
CA LYS A 242 8.55 -15.67 12.17
C LYS A 242 8.91 -14.30 11.60
N LYS A 243 10.05 -13.73 12.00
CA LYS A 243 10.55 -12.46 11.48
C LYS A 243 10.81 -12.54 9.97
N ARG A 244 11.54 -13.56 9.51
CA ARG A 244 11.79 -13.79 8.06
C ARG A 244 10.49 -13.97 7.27
N LYS A 245 9.53 -14.74 7.78
CA LYS A 245 8.20 -14.90 7.15
C LYS A 245 7.45 -13.56 7.04
N THR A 246 7.60 -12.69 8.03
CA THR A 246 6.95 -11.37 8.04
C THR A 246 7.63 -10.42 7.05
N GLU A 247 8.96 -10.41 7.00
CA GLU A 247 9.74 -9.67 5.99
C GLU A 247 9.38 -10.12 4.57
N LEU A 248 9.26 -11.43 4.33
CA LEU A 248 8.85 -11.97 3.03
C LEU A 248 7.47 -11.47 2.61
N LYS A 249 6.49 -11.40 3.53
CA LYS A 249 5.15 -10.84 3.25
C LYS A 249 5.22 -9.37 2.83
N TYR A 250 6.05 -8.56 3.48
CA TYR A 250 6.25 -7.16 3.10
C TYR A 250 6.85 -7.03 1.69
N TRP A 251 7.87 -7.85 1.37
CA TRP A 251 8.47 -7.86 0.03
C TRP A 251 7.49 -8.31 -1.04
N MET A 252 6.66 -9.32 -0.77
CA MET A 252 5.59 -9.73 -1.68
C MET A 252 4.60 -8.59 -1.93
N ALA A 253 4.14 -7.89 -0.89
CA ALA A 253 3.23 -6.76 -1.02
C ALA A 253 3.85 -5.60 -1.84
N LEU A 254 5.10 -5.23 -1.56
CA LEU A 254 5.84 -4.20 -2.31
C LEU A 254 5.99 -4.57 -3.79
N SER A 255 6.35 -5.83 -4.08
CA SER A 255 6.46 -6.32 -5.45
C SER A 255 5.13 -6.26 -6.20
N GLY A 256 4.02 -6.57 -5.52
CA GLY A 256 2.67 -6.48 -6.07
C GLY A 256 2.24 -5.04 -6.37
N MET A 257 2.55 -4.09 -5.49
CA MET A 257 2.30 -2.66 -5.73
C MET A 257 3.12 -2.13 -6.90
N LEU A 258 4.40 -2.51 -7.00
CA LEU A 258 5.25 -2.12 -8.12
C LEU A 258 4.71 -2.68 -9.45
N PHE A 259 4.26 -3.93 -9.46
CA PHE A 259 3.66 -4.54 -10.63
C PHE A 259 2.38 -3.81 -11.08
N LEU A 260 1.50 -3.44 -10.14
CA LEU A 260 0.31 -2.64 -10.43
C LEU A 260 0.66 -1.25 -10.99
N LEU A 261 1.68 -0.60 -10.42
CA LEU A 261 2.15 0.70 -10.88
C LEU A 261 2.68 0.61 -12.32
N ILE A 262 3.40 -0.44 -12.67
CA ILE A 262 3.85 -0.71 -14.05
C ILE A 262 2.65 -0.88 -14.99
N ILE A 263 1.63 -1.64 -14.59
CA ILE A 263 0.40 -1.81 -15.40
C ILE A 263 -0.29 -0.46 -15.63
N ILE A 264 -0.45 0.36 -14.58
CA ILE A 264 -1.05 1.69 -14.68
C ILE A 264 -0.26 2.57 -15.67
N LEU A 265 1.07 2.58 -15.57
CA LEU A 265 1.93 3.33 -16.49
C LEU A 265 1.76 2.87 -17.95
N ILE A 266 1.66 1.56 -18.19
CA ILE A 266 1.42 1.00 -19.53
C ILE A 266 0.05 1.46 -20.07
N VAL A 267 -1.00 1.41 -19.25
CA VAL A 267 -2.36 1.85 -19.63
C VAL A 267 -2.40 3.35 -19.93
N LEU A 268 -1.80 4.18 -19.07
CA LEU A 268 -1.71 5.63 -19.28
C LEU A 268 -0.94 5.97 -20.56
N ASN A 269 0.17 5.29 -20.81
CA ASN A 269 0.95 5.47 -22.05
C ASN A 269 0.15 5.06 -23.29
N ARG A 270 -0.59 3.94 -23.23
CA ARG A 270 -1.50 3.51 -24.30
C ARG A 270 -2.62 4.52 -24.56
N GLN A 271 -3.26 5.04 -23.51
CA GLN A 271 -4.28 6.07 -23.65
C GLN A 271 -3.72 7.35 -24.29
N LYS A 272 -2.57 7.83 -23.80
CA LYS A 272 -1.89 9.01 -24.35
C LYS A 272 -1.54 8.83 -25.82
N ASN A 273 -1.07 7.65 -26.22
CA ASN A 273 -0.76 7.36 -27.62
C ASN A 273 -2.03 7.28 -28.48
N LYS A 274 -3.13 6.74 -27.95
CA LYS A 274 -4.42 6.69 -28.65
C LYS A 274 -4.99 8.10 -28.86
N THR A 275 -4.99 8.96 -27.83
CA THR A 275 -5.48 10.34 -27.96
C THR A 275 -4.64 11.14 -28.94
N LYS A 276 -3.31 11.00 -28.89
CA LYS A 276 -2.40 11.62 -29.88
C LYS A 276 -2.71 11.17 -31.31
N LYS A 277 -2.97 9.86 -31.52
CA LYS A 277 -3.35 9.33 -32.84
C LYS A 277 -4.66 9.93 -33.35
N VAL A 278 -5.71 9.97 -32.51
CA VAL A 278 -7.01 10.56 -32.88
C VAL A 278 -6.88 12.05 -33.20
N GLN A 279 -6.05 12.79 -32.46
CA GLN A 279 -5.83 14.20 -32.72
C GLN A 279 -5.10 14.46 -34.04
N LEU A 280 -4.12 13.62 -34.39
CA LEU A 280 -3.45 13.66 -35.70
C LEU A 280 -4.43 13.33 -36.84
N GLU A 281 -5.30 12.33 -36.67
CA GLU A 281 -6.34 12.01 -37.66
C GLU A 281 -7.32 13.16 -37.86
N LYS A 282 -7.77 13.82 -36.78
CA LYS A 282 -8.62 15.02 -36.86
C LYS A 282 -7.94 16.16 -37.61
N GLN A 283 -6.67 16.44 -37.33
CA GLN A 283 -5.90 17.46 -38.06
C GLN A 283 -5.83 17.12 -39.56
N GLY A 284 -5.58 15.85 -39.91
CA GLY A 284 -5.59 15.40 -41.30
C GLY A 284 -6.94 15.58 -42.00
N LEU A 285 -8.05 15.30 -41.30
CA LEU A 285 -9.41 15.53 -41.82
C LEU A 285 -9.72 17.02 -42.02
N VAL A 286 -9.31 17.89 -41.10
CA VAL A 286 -9.48 19.36 -41.25
C VAL A 286 -8.73 19.86 -42.47
N VAL A 287 -7.47 19.43 -42.68
CA VAL A 287 -6.70 19.79 -43.87
C VAL A 287 -7.40 19.32 -45.15
N LYS A 288 -7.92 18.09 -45.16
CA LYS A 288 -8.67 17.55 -46.30
C LYS A 288 -9.96 18.32 -46.56
N GLY A 289 -10.65 18.77 -45.50
CA GLY A 289 -11.84 19.62 -45.58
C GLY A 289 -11.56 20.95 -46.27
N ILE A 290 -10.51 21.67 -45.81
CA ILE A 290 -10.06 22.93 -46.42
C ILE A 290 -9.73 22.74 -47.90
N GLN A 291 -9.09 21.62 -48.26
CA GLN A 291 -8.75 21.33 -49.65
C GLN A 291 -9.98 21.08 -50.53
N LEU A 292 -10.99 20.36 -50.02
CA LEU A 292 -12.26 20.15 -50.74
C LEU A 292 -13.04 21.45 -50.90
N GLU A 293 -13.09 22.28 -49.87
CA GLU A 293 -13.77 23.58 -49.92
C GLU A 293 -13.14 24.51 -50.97
N SER A 294 -11.81 24.53 -51.06
CA SER A 294 -11.08 25.21 -52.13
C SER A 294 -11.49 24.71 -53.53
N GLN A 295 -11.63 23.39 -53.71
CA GLN A 295 -12.08 22.82 -54.99
C GLN A 295 -13.52 23.17 -55.35
N ILE A 296 -14.43 23.18 -54.37
CA ILE A 296 -15.83 23.57 -54.56
C ILE A 296 -15.91 25.04 -55.00
N ASN A 297 -15.21 25.94 -54.30
CA ASN A 297 -15.22 27.37 -54.62
C ASN A 297 -14.71 27.65 -56.05
N VAL A 298 -13.69 26.91 -56.52
CA VAL A 298 -13.23 27.00 -57.92
C VAL A 298 -14.31 26.52 -58.90
N LYS A 299 -15.01 25.42 -58.61
CA LYS A 299 -16.09 24.91 -59.46
C LYS A 299 -17.28 25.87 -59.51
N ASP A 300 -17.71 26.43 -58.38
CA ASP A 300 -18.84 27.35 -58.31
C ASP A 300 -18.59 28.63 -59.11
N LYS A 301 -17.36 29.20 -59.01
CA LYS A 301 -16.94 30.32 -59.87
C LYS A 301 -17.03 29.98 -61.36
N THR A 302 -16.68 28.75 -61.73
CA THR A 302 -16.73 28.29 -63.12
C THR A 302 -18.17 28.10 -63.61
N LEU A 303 -19.04 27.55 -62.77
CA LEU A 303 -20.46 27.35 -63.07
C LEU A 303 -21.17 28.69 -63.28
N SER A 304 -20.98 29.64 -62.37
CA SER A 304 -21.56 30.99 -62.45
C SER A 304 -21.15 31.71 -63.74
N LYS A 305 -19.91 31.55 -64.18
CA LYS A 305 -19.44 32.11 -65.47
C LYS A 305 -20.23 31.53 -66.65
N LYS A 306 -20.46 30.22 -66.68
CA LYS A 306 -21.24 29.56 -67.75
C LYS A 306 -22.71 29.94 -67.74
N GLU A 307 -23.33 30.10 -66.57
CA GLU A 307 -24.71 30.56 -66.46
C GLU A 307 -24.89 31.97 -67.04
N LYS A 308 -23.93 32.86 -66.79
CA LYS A 308 -23.92 34.21 -67.36
C LYS A 308 -23.80 34.19 -68.89
N GLU A 309 -22.98 33.31 -69.44
CA GLU A 309 -22.85 33.10 -70.89
C GLU A 309 -24.16 32.59 -71.51
N LEU A 310 -24.84 31.63 -70.88
CA LEU A 310 -26.15 31.11 -71.31
C LEU A 310 -27.23 32.18 -71.32
N LYS A 311 -27.30 33.00 -70.28
CA LYS A 311 -28.29 34.08 -70.20
C LYS A 311 -28.09 35.08 -71.33
N ASN A 312 -26.84 35.46 -71.63
CA ASN A 312 -26.52 36.35 -72.74
C ASN A 312 -26.91 35.78 -74.11
N LEU A 313 -26.75 34.46 -74.31
CA LEU A 313 -27.22 33.78 -75.52
C LEU A 313 -28.73 33.82 -75.66
N ALA A 314 -29.47 33.57 -74.57
CA ALA A 314 -30.93 33.65 -74.57
C ALA A 314 -31.43 35.06 -74.94
N THR A 315 -30.82 36.12 -74.38
CA THR A 315 -31.18 37.51 -74.72
C THR A 315 -30.97 37.79 -76.21
N LYS A 316 -29.87 37.33 -76.79
CA LYS A 316 -29.60 37.48 -78.23
C LYS A 316 -30.66 36.82 -79.11
N ILE A 317 -31.13 35.63 -78.72
CA ILE A 317 -32.19 34.91 -79.44
C ILE A 317 -33.51 35.69 -79.36
N ILE A 318 -33.87 36.19 -78.17
CA ILE A 318 -35.09 36.97 -77.94
C ILE A 318 -35.07 38.28 -78.74
N GLU A 319 -33.95 38.98 -78.79
CA GLU A 319 -33.79 40.22 -79.57
C GLU A 319 -33.89 39.99 -81.08
N LYS A 320 -33.34 38.88 -81.57
CA LYS A 320 -33.48 38.46 -82.97
C LYS A 320 -34.93 38.14 -83.32
N ASP A 321 -35.66 37.42 -82.46
CA ASP A 321 -37.07 37.07 -82.67
C ASP A 321 -37.97 38.32 -82.71
N LYS A 322 -37.73 39.28 -81.81
CA LYS A 322 -38.40 40.59 -81.81
C LYS A 322 -38.15 41.38 -83.10
N SER A 323 -36.97 41.24 -83.69
CA SER A 323 -36.61 41.88 -84.96
C SER A 323 -37.30 41.21 -86.16
N ILE A 324 -37.52 39.89 -86.10
CA ILE A 324 -38.27 39.13 -87.11
C ILE A 324 -39.76 39.49 -87.07
N GLY A 325 -40.34 39.64 -85.88
CA GLY A 325 -41.73 40.10 -85.73
C GLY A 325 -41.96 41.49 -86.37
N LYS A 326 -41.04 42.43 -86.15
CA LYS A 326 -41.07 43.75 -86.81
C LYS A 326 -40.97 43.67 -88.34
N LEU A 327 -40.20 42.73 -88.87
CA LEU A 327 -40.08 42.50 -90.31
C LEU A 327 -41.37 41.88 -90.89
N GLN A 328 -42.00 40.95 -90.18
CA GLN A 328 -43.30 40.38 -90.58
C GLN A 328 -44.41 41.43 -90.59
N ASP A 329 -44.43 42.34 -89.62
CA ASP A 329 -45.37 43.48 -89.59
C ASP A 329 -45.15 44.43 -90.79
N TYR A 330 -43.90 44.61 -91.23
CA TYR A 330 -43.58 45.37 -92.43
C TYR A 330 -44.04 44.68 -93.72
N VAL A 331 -43.84 43.36 -93.81
CA VAL A 331 -44.29 42.54 -94.96
C VAL A 331 -45.82 42.50 -95.06
N ASN A 332 -46.53 42.42 -93.93
CA ASN A 332 -48.00 42.44 -93.91
C ASN A 332 -48.58 43.80 -94.34
N LYS A 333 -47.92 44.92 -94.00
CA LYS A 333 -48.30 46.26 -94.49
C LYS A 333 -48.15 46.40 -96.02
N VAL A 334 -47.16 45.76 -96.61
CA VAL A 334 -46.93 45.78 -98.08
C VAL A 334 -47.92 44.85 -98.80
N ASN A 335 -48.31 43.73 -98.19
CA ASN A 335 -49.21 42.74 -98.80
C ASN A 335 -50.67 43.25 -98.93
N THR A 336 -51.11 44.18 -98.08
CA THR A 336 -52.45 44.79 -98.19
C THR A 336 -52.58 45.91 -99.23
N SER A 337 -51.47 46.41 -99.80
CA SER A 337 -51.51 47.56 -100.73
C SER A 337 -51.33 47.23 -102.21
N LEU A 338 -51.26 45.94 -102.59
CA LEU A 338 -50.90 45.52 -103.95
C LEU A 338 -51.70 44.30 -104.46
N MET A 339 -53.03 44.35 -104.34
CA MET A 339 -53.93 43.53 -105.19
C MET A 339 -55.02 44.42 -105.82
N ASP A 340 -54.64 45.18 -106.85
CA ASP A 340 -55.33 45.21 -108.14
C ASP A 340 -54.59 46.14 -109.13
N LYS A 341 -53.60 45.58 -109.83
CA LYS A 341 -53.43 45.70 -111.29
C LYS A 341 -52.14 45.03 -111.78
N VAL A 342 -52.37 43.95 -112.55
CA VAL A 342 -51.57 43.45 -113.68
C VAL A 342 -50.29 42.68 -113.29
N LYS A 343 -50.32 41.33 -113.30
CA LYS A 343 -50.20 40.38 -114.45
C LYS A 343 -48.89 40.49 -115.24
N HIS A 344 -48.07 39.44 -115.09
CA HIS A 344 -46.87 39.06 -115.85
C HIS A 344 -45.61 39.90 -115.54
N LEU A 345 -44.41 39.36 -115.34
CA LEU A 345 -43.84 38.03 -115.08
C LEU A 345 -42.32 38.31 -114.97
N ASN A 346 -41.67 37.99 -113.85
CA ASN A 346 -40.37 37.30 -113.88
C ASN A 346 -40.09 36.68 -112.50
N ILE A 347 -40.39 35.38 -112.38
CA ILE A 347 -40.35 34.60 -111.13
C ILE A 347 -38.94 34.07 -110.81
N ASN A 348 -37.88 34.60 -111.44
CA ASN A 348 -36.52 34.09 -111.29
C ASN A 348 -35.61 34.84 -110.29
N GLU A 349 -36.15 35.75 -109.48
CA GLU A 349 -35.41 36.36 -108.35
C GLU A 349 -36.07 36.09 -106.97
N LEU A 350 -37.10 35.23 -106.94
CA LEU A 350 -37.79 34.83 -105.71
C LEU A 350 -37.17 33.61 -105.00
N LEU A 351 -36.03 33.10 -105.51
CA LEU A 351 -35.24 32.01 -104.94
C LEU A 351 -34.00 32.50 -104.16
N MET A 352 -34.08 33.65 -103.50
CA MET A 352 -33.01 34.13 -102.61
C MET A 352 -33.47 34.59 -101.22
N ASN A 353 -34.68 34.20 -100.79
CA ASN A 353 -35.17 34.44 -99.41
C ASN A 353 -35.32 33.17 -98.55
N THR A 354 -34.94 31.99 -99.05
CA THR A 354 -34.84 30.74 -98.27
C THR A 354 -33.54 30.60 -97.47
N ARG A 355 -32.61 31.57 -97.53
CA ARG A 355 -31.35 31.50 -96.74
C ARG A 355 -31.50 31.93 -95.28
N LYS A 356 -32.48 32.78 -94.93
CA LYS A 356 -32.76 33.15 -93.54
C LYS A 356 -33.58 32.10 -92.78
N SER A 357 -34.36 31.26 -93.46
CA SER A 357 -35.07 30.15 -92.80
C SER A 357 -34.15 28.99 -92.42
N ILE A 358 -33.04 28.77 -93.15
CA ILE A 358 -32.07 27.68 -92.87
C ILE A 358 -31.17 28.00 -91.67
N GLU A 359 -30.70 29.25 -91.51
CA GLU A 359 -29.91 29.65 -90.32
C GLU A 359 -30.72 29.60 -89.02
N ILE A 360 -32.00 30.01 -89.06
CA ILE A 360 -32.87 29.95 -87.88
C ILE A 360 -33.11 28.51 -87.44
N GLU A 361 -33.24 27.57 -88.38
CA GLU A 361 -33.40 26.16 -88.04
C GLU A 361 -32.11 25.55 -87.45
N LYS A 362 -30.94 26.04 -87.88
CA LYS A 362 -29.65 25.69 -87.27
C LYS A 362 -29.55 26.24 -85.85
N ASP A 363 -29.86 27.52 -85.63
CA ASP A 363 -29.82 28.17 -84.30
C ASP A 363 -30.80 27.50 -83.32
N ARG A 364 -32.00 27.11 -83.78
CA ARG A 364 -32.96 26.34 -82.96
C ARG A 364 -32.43 24.97 -82.57
N LYS A 365 -31.78 24.25 -83.50
CA LYS A 365 -31.19 22.94 -83.22
C LYS A 365 -30.03 23.07 -82.23
N GLU A 366 -29.18 24.08 -82.38
CA GLU A 366 -28.04 24.34 -81.50
C GLU A 366 -28.49 24.76 -80.09
N PHE A 367 -29.52 25.61 -79.99
CA PHE A 367 -30.15 25.95 -78.72
C PHE A 367 -30.76 24.73 -78.03
N LEU A 368 -31.52 23.90 -78.75
CA LEU A 368 -32.07 22.67 -78.19
C LEU A 368 -30.96 21.71 -77.75
N LEU A 369 -29.86 21.56 -78.49
CA LEU A 369 -28.72 20.76 -78.05
C LEU A 369 -28.07 21.34 -76.78
N SER A 370 -27.98 22.66 -76.66
CA SER A 370 -27.45 23.34 -75.48
C SER A 370 -28.35 23.13 -74.26
N ILE A 371 -29.67 23.21 -74.42
CA ILE A 371 -30.63 22.90 -73.35
C ILE A 371 -30.51 21.45 -72.90
N GLU A 372 -30.29 20.53 -73.83
CA GLU A 372 -30.10 19.11 -73.53
C GLU A 372 -28.83 18.88 -72.71
N GLN A 373 -27.71 19.51 -73.09
CA GLN A 373 -26.43 19.37 -72.38
C GLN A 373 -26.50 19.88 -70.94
N VAL A 374 -27.13 21.04 -70.72
CA VAL A 374 -27.28 21.61 -69.37
C VAL A 374 -28.26 20.81 -68.53
N SER A 375 -29.23 20.15 -69.17
CA SER A 375 -30.30 19.41 -68.50
C SER A 375 -30.06 17.90 -68.42
N ILE A 376 -28.85 17.39 -68.72
CA ILE A 376 -28.52 15.95 -68.67
C ILE A 376 -28.89 15.31 -67.30
N PRO A 377 -28.57 15.91 -66.14
CA PRO A 377 -28.95 15.32 -64.85
C PRO A 377 -30.47 15.25 -64.66
N PHE A 378 -31.18 16.28 -65.12
CA PHE A 378 -32.64 16.33 -65.08
C PHE A 378 -33.27 15.28 -66.00
N PHE A 379 -32.70 15.05 -67.19
CA PHE A 379 -33.16 14.00 -68.09
C PHE A 379 -32.97 12.61 -67.52
N LYS A 380 -31.82 12.34 -66.88
CA LYS A 380 -31.59 11.06 -66.19
C LYS A 380 -32.62 10.82 -65.09
N LYS A 381 -32.95 11.86 -64.32
CA LYS A 381 -33.98 11.78 -63.27
C LYS A 381 -35.36 11.47 -63.88
N LEU A 382 -35.73 12.16 -64.96
CA LEU A 382 -36.99 11.88 -65.67
C LEU A 382 -37.04 10.47 -66.28
N ASP A 383 -35.94 9.98 -66.86
CA ASP A 383 -35.88 8.64 -67.44
C ASP A 383 -35.96 7.53 -66.38
N ASN A 384 -35.50 7.79 -65.14
CA ASN A 384 -35.60 6.84 -64.03
C ASN A 384 -37.03 6.72 -63.48
N GLU A 385 -37.81 7.80 -63.48
CA GLU A 385 -39.14 7.85 -62.86
C GLU A 385 -40.29 7.69 -63.86
N TYR A 386 -40.08 8.01 -65.14
CA TYR A 386 -41.11 7.95 -66.17
C TYR A 386 -40.61 7.24 -67.44
N GLU A 387 -41.06 6.00 -67.62
CA GLU A 387 -40.71 5.22 -68.81
C GLU A 387 -41.41 5.74 -70.09
N GLY A 388 -40.69 5.76 -71.22
CA GLY A 388 -41.26 6.06 -72.52
C GLY A 388 -41.47 7.56 -72.85
N LEU A 389 -40.78 8.48 -72.17
CA LEU A 389 -40.72 9.89 -72.57
C LEU A 389 -39.84 10.08 -73.81
N THR A 390 -40.42 10.68 -74.86
CA THR A 390 -39.68 10.93 -76.10
C THR A 390 -38.67 12.08 -75.91
N LYS A 391 -37.65 12.13 -76.76
CA LYS A 391 -36.66 13.23 -76.77
C LYS A 391 -37.31 14.61 -76.86
N HIS A 392 -38.39 14.73 -77.64
CA HIS A 392 -39.16 15.97 -77.76
C HIS A 392 -39.87 16.34 -76.45
N GLN A 393 -40.42 15.35 -75.73
CA GLN A 393 -41.08 15.55 -74.43
C GLN A 393 -40.08 15.96 -73.33
N LYS A 394 -38.87 15.37 -73.33
CA LYS A 394 -37.79 15.77 -72.41
C LYS A 394 -37.29 17.19 -72.68
N ARG A 395 -37.13 17.56 -73.95
CA ARG A 395 -36.82 18.95 -74.33
C ARG A 395 -37.90 19.92 -73.87
N LEU A 396 -39.18 19.57 -74.05
CA LEU A 396 -40.30 20.36 -73.58
C LEU A 396 -40.27 20.54 -72.05
N ALA A 397 -39.99 19.47 -71.30
CA ALA A 397 -39.84 19.51 -69.85
C ALA A 397 -38.66 20.40 -69.41
N ALA A 398 -37.50 20.31 -70.08
CA ALA A 398 -36.36 21.17 -69.78
C ALA A 398 -36.66 22.64 -70.05
N LEU A 399 -37.35 22.96 -71.15
CA LEU A 399 -37.77 24.33 -71.43
C LEU A 399 -38.73 24.85 -70.36
N VAL A 400 -39.66 24.02 -69.87
CA VAL A 400 -40.52 24.41 -68.74
C VAL A 400 -39.69 24.60 -67.45
N LYS A 401 -38.72 23.73 -67.16
CA LYS A 401 -37.83 23.85 -65.99
C LYS A 401 -37.00 25.13 -65.98
N HIS A 402 -36.59 25.58 -67.16
CA HIS A 402 -35.85 26.83 -67.33
C HIS A 402 -36.77 28.05 -67.47
N GLY A 403 -38.07 27.92 -67.18
CA GLY A 403 -39.02 29.02 -67.07
C GLY A 403 -39.58 29.53 -68.40
N PHE A 404 -39.41 28.80 -69.51
CA PHE A 404 -39.95 29.22 -70.80
C PHE A 404 -41.48 29.07 -70.86
N THR A 405 -42.16 30.13 -71.28
CA THR A 405 -43.61 30.16 -71.44
C THR A 405 -44.07 29.34 -72.64
N ALA A 406 -45.36 28.98 -72.69
CA ALA A 406 -45.91 28.25 -73.83
C ALA A 406 -45.75 28.99 -75.18
N LYS A 407 -45.73 30.33 -75.14
CA LYS A 407 -45.51 31.17 -76.32
C LYS A 407 -44.06 31.08 -76.80
N GLU A 408 -43.09 31.15 -75.91
CA GLU A 408 -41.66 31.02 -76.23
C GLU A 408 -41.30 29.60 -76.69
N ILE A 409 -41.86 28.58 -76.03
CA ILE A 409 -41.73 27.18 -76.43
C ILE A 409 -42.23 26.97 -77.86
N SER A 410 -43.35 27.62 -78.24
CA SER A 410 -43.88 27.52 -79.60
C SER A 410 -42.92 28.07 -80.65
N ILE A 411 -42.20 29.15 -80.32
CA ILE A 411 -41.19 29.78 -81.17
C ILE A 411 -39.94 28.89 -81.27
N ILE A 412 -39.50 28.28 -80.17
CA ILE A 412 -38.33 27.40 -80.11
C ILE A 412 -38.58 26.12 -80.91
N PHE A 413 -39.76 25.50 -80.76
CA PHE A 413 -40.12 24.27 -81.48
C PHE A 413 -40.68 24.48 -82.89
N ASN A 414 -40.89 25.73 -83.32
CA ASN A 414 -41.51 26.06 -84.61
C ASN A 414 -42.91 25.44 -84.79
N ILE A 415 -43.73 25.52 -83.75
CA ILE A 415 -45.10 24.99 -83.73
C ILE A 415 -46.07 26.11 -83.36
N SER A 416 -47.38 25.90 -83.59
CA SER A 416 -48.37 26.89 -83.17
C SER A 416 -48.41 27.01 -81.63
N PRO A 417 -48.75 28.19 -81.06
CA PRO A 417 -48.93 28.33 -79.61
C PRO A 417 -49.91 27.31 -79.02
N LYS A 418 -50.96 26.97 -79.78
CA LYS A 418 -51.93 25.95 -79.39
C LYS A 418 -51.34 24.54 -79.38
N ALA A 419 -50.42 24.23 -80.31
CA ALA A 419 -49.68 22.97 -80.29
C ALA A 419 -48.69 22.89 -79.11
N ALA A 420 -48.04 23.99 -78.73
CA ALA A 420 -47.17 24.05 -77.55
C ALA A 420 -47.97 23.85 -76.24
N GLN A 421 -49.12 24.51 -76.10
CA GLN A 421 -50.04 24.30 -74.96
C GLN A 421 -50.54 22.86 -74.89
N THR A 422 -50.94 22.29 -76.04
CA THR A 422 -51.38 20.89 -76.11
C THR A 422 -50.23 19.93 -75.77
N GLY A 423 -49.00 20.26 -76.18
CA GLY A 423 -47.78 19.54 -75.81
C GLY A 423 -47.54 19.54 -74.30
N LYS A 424 -47.65 20.69 -73.64
CA LYS A 424 -47.55 20.82 -72.17
C LYS A 424 -48.64 20.01 -71.47
N TYR A 425 -49.88 20.08 -71.96
CA TYR A 425 -50.98 19.27 -71.42
C TYR A 425 -50.74 17.75 -71.56
N ARG A 426 -50.24 17.29 -72.71
CA ARG A 426 -49.87 15.87 -72.91
C ARG A 426 -48.71 15.44 -72.02
N LEU A 427 -47.74 16.32 -71.81
CA LEU A 427 -46.63 16.09 -70.88
C LEU A 427 -47.13 15.96 -69.44
N LYS A 428 -48.03 16.87 -69.00
CA LYS A 428 -48.71 16.79 -67.70
C LYS A 428 -49.39 15.44 -67.47
N LYS A 429 -50.12 14.93 -68.48
CA LYS A 429 -50.75 13.60 -68.42
C LYS A 429 -49.74 12.45 -68.33
N LYS A 430 -48.64 12.51 -69.09
CA LYS A 430 -47.59 11.46 -69.05
C LYS A 430 -46.79 11.46 -67.74
N LEU A 431 -46.72 12.60 -67.06
CA LEU A 431 -46.13 12.73 -65.73
C LEU A 431 -47.13 12.37 -64.61
N ASN A 432 -48.32 11.84 -64.95
CA ASN A 432 -49.36 11.44 -64.01
C ASN A 432 -49.84 12.55 -63.05
N LEU A 433 -49.76 13.82 -63.47
CA LEU A 433 -50.21 14.94 -62.66
C LEU A 433 -51.74 15.08 -62.69
N THR A 434 -52.35 15.33 -61.53
CA THR A 434 -53.81 15.51 -61.41
C THR A 434 -54.26 16.82 -62.06
N ALA A 435 -55.57 16.96 -62.31
CA ALA A 435 -56.13 18.14 -62.99
C ALA A 435 -55.76 19.46 -62.28
N GLU A 436 -55.61 19.43 -60.97
CA GLU A 436 -55.35 20.58 -60.08
C GLU A 436 -53.86 20.96 -59.97
N GLN A 437 -52.92 20.09 -60.35
CA GLN A 437 -51.48 20.37 -60.22
C GLN A 437 -50.92 21.18 -61.39
N ASP A 438 -50.22 22.29 -61.15
CA ASP A 438 -49.57 23.05 -62.21
C ASP A 438 -48.27 22.37 -62.70
N LEU A 439 -48.11 22.28 -64.02
CA LEU A 439 -46.95 21.61 -64.63
C LEU A 439 -45.65 22.40 -64.42
N GLU A 440 -45.72 23.73 -64.44
CA GLU A 440 -44.55 24.60 -64.34
C GLU A 440 -44.03 24.61 -62.90
N GLU A 441 -44.93 24.71 -61.92
CA GLU A 441 -44.60 24.63 -60.50
C GLU A 441 -44.02 23.25 -60.13
N PHE A 442 -44.62 22.16 -60.63
CA PHE A 442 -44.10 20.81 -60.39
C PHE A 442 -42.68 20.67 -60.95
N ILE A 443 -42.44 21.05 -62.21
CA ILE A 443 -41.15 20.86 -62.88
C ILE A 443 -40.05 21.79 -62.31
N MET A 444 -40.40 23.01 -61.89
CA MET A 444 -39.42 23.93 -61.27
C MET A 444 -38.95 23.43 -59.90
N ASN A 445 -39.81 22.72 -59.17
CA ASN A 445 -39.49 22.13 -57.86
C ASN A 445 -38.92 20.70 -57.95
N TYR A 446 -38.70 20.18 -59.18
CA TYR A 446 -38.31 18.80 -59.46
C TYR A 446 -36.80 18.57 -59.61
#